data_AF-A0A528GFG3-F1
#
_entry.id   AF-A0A528GFG3-F1
#
_cell.length_a   1.000
_cell.length_b   1.000
_cell.length_c   1.000
_cell.angle_alpha   90.00
_cell.angle_beta   90.00
_cell.angle_gamma   90.00
#
_symmetry.space_group_name_H-M   'P 1'
#
loop_
_entity.id
_entity.type
_entity.pdbx_description
1 polymer ?
#
loop_
_entity_poly.entity_id
_entity_poly.type
_entity_poly.pdbx_seq_one_letter_code
_entity_poly.pdbx_strand_id
1 'polypeptide(L)' 'MRRRGEESRFWWLVPTIYIIFLMLPIYWLVNMSFKTNQEILGAFSLWPRNPTLANYAVIFNDPSRYRGYINS' A
#
# COMPACT_ATOMS: atom_id res chain seq x y z
N MET A 1 -20.87 -3.20 -37.91
CA MET A 1 -21.55 -2.39 -36.87
C MET A 1 -21.75 -3.26 -35.63
N ARG A 2 -20.87 -3.17 -34.63
CA ARG A 2 -20.99 -3.97 -33.40
C ARG A 2 -22.07 -3.35 -32.51
N ARG A 3 -23.22 -4.03 -32.40
CA ARG A 3 -24.32 -3.67 -31.52
C ARG A 3 -23.79 -3.69 -30.08
N ARG A 4 -23.77 -2.54 -29.40
CA ARG A 4 -23.60 -2.46 -27.95
C ARG A 4 -24.84 -3.12 -27.35
N GLY A 5 -24.74 -4.42 -27.11
CA GLY A 5 -25.73 -5.16 -26.32
C GLY A 5 -25.82 -4.51 -24.95
N GLU A 6 -27.06 -4.40 -24.47
CA GLU A 6 -27.48 -3.79 -23.20
C GLU A 6 -26.34 -3.76 -22.16
N GLU A 7 -25.75 -2.58 -21.97
CA GLU A 7 -24.75 -2.39 -20.92
C GLU A 7 -25.46 -2.68 -19.60
N SER A 8 -25.06 -3.77 -18.93
CA SER A 8 -25.50 -4.06 -17.57
C SER A 8 -25.34 -2.78 -16.75
N ARG A 9 -26.41 -2.33 -16.08
CA ARG A 9 -26.43 -1.12 -15.25
C ARG A 9 -25.29 -1.07 -14.21
N PHE A 10 -24.66 -2.22 -13.94
CA PHE A 10 -23.57 -2.41 -13.01
C PHE A 10 -22.24 -2.80 -13.67
N TRP A 11 -22.03 -2.51 -14.95
CA TRP A 11 -20.78 -2.86 -15.65
C TRP A 11 -19.50 -2.32 -14.98
N TRP A 12 -19.63 -1.27 -14.18
CA TRP A 12 -18.56 -0.51 -13.53
C TRP A 12 -18.20 -1.14 -12.19
N LEU A 13 -19.07 -2.00 -11.65
CA LEU A 13 -18.90 -2.64 -10.36
C LEU A 13 -17.72 -3.63 -10.42
N VAL A 14 -17.61 -4.39 -11.51
CA VAL A 14 -16.51 -5.35 -11.71
C VAL A 14 -15.13 -4.67 -11.73
N PRO A 15 -14.85 -3.66 -12.59
CA PRO A 15 -13.55 -2.98 -12.58
C PRO A 15 -13.30 -2.23 -11.27
N THR A 16 -14.34 -1.67 -10.63
CA THR A 16 -14.18 -0.99 -9.33
C THR A 16 -13.73 -1.95 -8.24
N ILE A 17 -14.41 -3.10 -8.10
CA ILE A 17 -14.02 -4.13 -7.14
C ILE A 17 -12.61 -4.64 -7.44
N TYR A 18 -12.31 -4.90 -8.72
CA TYR A 18 -10.98 -5.31 -9.14
C TYR A 18 -9.88 -4.33 -8.70
N ILE A 19 -10.09 -3.03 -8.91
CA ILE A 19 -9.15 -1.99 -8.49
C ILE A 19 -8.98 -1.97 -6.97
N ILE A 20 -10.07 -2.10 -6.20
CA ILE A 20 -10.02 -2.12 -4.73
C ILE A 20 -9.18 -3.31 -4.25
N PHE A 21 -9.38 -4.51 -4.81
CA PHE A 21 -8.58 -5.68 -4.47
C PHE A 21 -7.11 -5.51 -4.86
N LEU A 22 -6.82 -4.85 -5.99
CA LEU A 22 -5.46 -4.56 -6.43
C LEU A 22 -4.76 -3.53 -5.53
N MET A 23 -5.51 -2.56 -5.00
CA MET A 23 -5.01 -1.56 -4.04
C MET A 23 -4.82 -2.11 -2.62
N LEU A 24 -5.46 -3.21 -2.26
CA LEU A 24 -5.38 -3.80 -0.92
C LEU A 24 -3.94 -4.10 -0.45
N PRO A 25 -3.06 -4.78 -1.22
CA PRO A 25 -1.67 -4.98 -0.82
C PRO A 25 -0.88 -3.67 -0.72
N ILE A 26 -1.18 -2.69 -1.58
CA ILE A 26 -0.51 -1.38 -1.56
C ILE A 26 -0.90 -0.60 -0.31
N TYR A 27 -2.19 -0.56 0.01
CA TYR A 27 -2.71 0.03 1.24
C TYR A 27 -2.05 -0.59 2.47
N TRP A 28 -1.88 -1.92 2.47
CA TRP A 28 -1.21 -2.61 3.56
C TRP A 28 0.24 -2.17 3.75
N LEU A 29 1.01 -2.06 2.66
CA LEU A 29 2.39 -1.58 2.71
C LEU A 29 2.47 -0.14 3.20
N VAL A 30 1.61 0.74 2.69
CA VAL A 30 1.54 2.14 3.11
C VAL A 30 1.18 2.24 4.59
N ASN A 31 0.16 1.52 5.05
CA ASN A 31 -0.23 1.45 6.45
C ASN A 31 0.94 1.01 7.34
N MET A 32 1.66 -0.03 6.95
CA MET A 32 2.83 -0.52 7.69
C MET A 32 3.99 0.49 7.70
N SER A 33 4.19 1.26 6.63
CA SER A 33 5.24 2.29 6.61
C SER A 33 5.05 3.41 7.64
N PHE A 34 3.82 3.66 8.08
CA PHE A 34 3.51 4.66 9.12
C PHE A 34 3.40 4.06 10.53
N LYS A 35 3.57 2.75 10.71
CA LYS A 35 3.50 2.09 12.02
C LYS A 35 4.88 1.93 12.65
N THR A 36 4.90 1.88 13.99
CA THR A 36 6.09 1.49 14.76
C THR A 36 6.28 -0.03 14.73
N ASN A 37 7.49 -0.53 14.90
CA ASN A 37 7.77 -1.98 14.94
C ASN A 37 6.93 -2.71 16.01
N GLN A 38 6.68 -2.06 17.14
CA GLN A 38 5.83 -2.61 18.20
C GLN A 38 4.36 -2.75 17.77
N GLU A 39 3.85 -1.81 16.98
CA GLU A 39 2.49 -1.91 16.43
C GLU A 39 2.40 -2.93 15.30
N ILE A 40 3.45 -3.08 14.48
CA ILE A 40 3.52 -4.07 13.40
C ILE A 40 3.54 -5.50 13.94
N LEU A 41 4.33 -5.75 15.00
CA LEU A 41 4.50 -7.07 15.62
C LEU A 41 3.47 -7.37 16.72
N GLY A 42 2.69 -6.37 17.12
CA GLY A 42 1.70 -6.45 18.18
C GLY A 42 0.31 -6.86 17.69
N ALA A 43 -0.71 -6.13 18.15
CA ALA A 43 -2.10 -6.42 17.81
C ALA A 43 -2.46 -5.97 16.39
N PHE A 44 -3.32 -6.74 15.72
CA PHE A 44 -3.82 -6.39 14.39
C PHE A 44 -4.56 -5.05 14.41
N SER A 45 -4.09 -4.09 13.60
CA SER A 45 -4.72 -2.80 13.38
C SER A 45 -4.90 -2.52 11.89
N LEU A 46 -6.11 -2.11 11.48
CA LEU A 46 -6.39 -1.77 10.08
C LEU A 46 -5.71 -0.46 9.67
N TRP A 47 -5.64 0.52 10.55
CA TRP A 47 -4.97 1.82 10.37
C TRP A 47 -3.98 2.07 11.53
N PRO A 48 -2.98 2.97 11.39
CA PRO A 48 -1.98 3.16 12.42
C PRO A 48 -2.62 3.81 13.65
N ARG A 49 -2.38 3.25 14.84
CA ARG A 49 -2.84 3.81 16.12
C ARG A 49 -1.97 4.98 16.54
N ASN A 50 -0.67 4.90 16.26
CA ASN A 50 0.29 5.98 16.50
C ASN A 50 1.11 6.24 15.23
N PRO A 51 0.60 7.04 14.28
CA PRO A 51 1.28 7.29 13.01
C PRO A 51 2.64 7.97 13.23
N THR A 52 3.67 7.46 12.55
CA THR A 52 5.04 7.98 12.62
C THR A 52 5.70 8.06 11.25
N LEU A 53 6.64 8.99 11.11
CA LEU A 53 7.50 9.12 9.93
C LEU A 53 8.92 8.59 10.17
N ALA A 54 9.16 7.94 11.32
CA ALA A 54 10.48 7.44 11.70
C ALA A 54 11.10 6.50 10.65
N ASN A 55 10.29 5.63 10.04
CA ASN A 55 10.75 4.72 8.99
C ASN A 55 11.29 5.48 7.75
N TYR A 56 10.63 6.58 7.36
CA TYR A 56 11.09 7.43 6.27
C TYR A 56 12.38 8.17 6.63
N ALA A 57 12.46 8.71 7.86
CA ALA A 57 13.66 9.37 8.34
C ALA A 57 14.88 8.42 8.31
N VAL A 58 14.71 7.14 8.68
CA VAL A 58 15.77 6.13 8.57
C VAL A 58 16.16 5.87 7.11
N ILE A 59 15.19 5.70 6.20
CA ILE A 59 15.47 5.43 4.77
C ILE A 59 16.29 6.56 4.14
N PHE A 60 15.96 7.81 4.45
CA PHE A 60 16.59 8.98 3.83
C PHE A 60 17.88 9.44 4.52
N ASN A 61 18.04 9.17 5.81
CA ASN A 61 19.13 9.75 6.61
C ASN A 61 20.20 8.73 7.04
N ASP A 62 20.03 7.44 6.76
CA ASP A 62 21.02 6.41 7.10
C ASP A 62 22.05 6.21 5.96
N PRO A 63 23.32 6.66 6.13
CA PRO A 63 24.37 6.51 5.12
C PRO A 63 24.80 5.05 4.88
N SER A 64 24.41 4.08 5.73
CA SER A 64 24.71 2.66 5.51
C SER A 64 23.96 2.08 4.30
N ARG A 65 22.82 2.68 3.90
CA ARG A 65 22.06 2.30 2.70
C ARG A 65 22.76 2.66 1.39
N TYR A 66 23.58 3.71 1.38
CA TYR A 66 24.36 4.10 0.19
C TYR A 66 25.37 3.02 -0.23
N ARG A 67 25.87 2.24 0.72
CA ARG A 67 26.82 1.15 0.43
C ARG A 67 26.18 -0.09 -0.18
N GLY A 68 24.85 -0.21 -0.16
CA GLY A 68 24.12 -1.30 -0.81
C GLY A 68 23.98 -1.11 -2.33
N TYR A 69 23.88 0.14 -2.79
CA TYR A 69 23.65 0.47 -4.21
C TYR A 69 24.93 0.51 -5.06
N ILE A 70 26.11 0.52 -4.44
CA ILE A 70 27.42 0.50 -5.13
C ILE A 70 27.85 -0.89 -5.60
N ASN A 71 27.08 -1.95 -5.27
CA ASN A 71 27.34 -3.35 -5.68
C ASN A 71 26.18 -3.95 -6.50
N SER A 72 25.28 -3.15 -7.08
CA SER A 72 24.29 -3.58 -8.08
C SER A 72 24.61 -3.03 -9.45
#